data_AF-A0A529Z0D2-F1
#
_entry.id   AF-A0A529Z0D2-F1
#
_cell.length_a   1.000
_cell.length_b   1.000
_cell.length_c   1.000
_cell.angle_alpha   90.00
_cell.angle_beta   90.00
_cell.angle_gamma   90.00
#
_symmetry.space_group_name_H-M   'P 1'
#
loop_
_entity.id
_entity.type
_entity.pdbx_description
1 polymer ?
#
loop_
_entity_poly.entity_id
_entity_poly.type
_entity_poly.pdbx_seq_one_letter_code
_entity_poly.pdbx_strand_id
1 'polypeptide(L)'
;MVISPCDDPDRGILGASVDSDGSRYGLIQIPAGGSNTPFHADLDLAQTRMTITDGREVFSKAVEMMTACSRDALTAARLRPQDLDRFVPHQANARIFDAVGRNLGIADHSIVKTIAEYGNSSAA
;
A
#
# COMPACT_ATOMS: atom_id res chain seq x y z
N MET A 1 -0.42 0.19 -18.08
CA MET A 1 -0.69 1.62 -18.29
C MET A 1 0.48 2.23 -19.03
N VAL A 2 0.24 3.10 -20.01
CA VAL A 2 1.29 3.89 -20.66
C VAL A 2 1.03 5.36 -20.29
N ILE A 3 2.06 6.06 -19.80
CA ILE A 3 1.98 7.49 -19.46
C ILE A 3 2.50 8.27 -20.67
N SER A 4 1.77 9.30 -21.09
CA SER A 4 2.13 10.20 -22.20
C SER A 4 1.93 11.66 -21.79
N PRO A 5 2.62 12.61 -22.44
CA PRO A 5 2.44 14.03 -22.17
C PRO A 5 1.00 14.49 -22.48
N CYS A 6 0.55 15.52 -21.77
CA CYS A 6 -0.73 16.20 -21.96
C CYS A 6 -0.55 17.68 -21.61
N ASP A 7 -1.11 18.57 -22.43
CA ASP A 7 -0.99 20.03 -22.24
C ASP A 7 -2.12 20.63 -21.39
N ASP A 8 -3.08 19.80 -20.93
CA ASP A 8 -4.20 20.24 -20.10
C ASP A 8 -3.79 20.29 -18.62
N PRO A 9 -3.68 21.49 -18.02
CA PRO A 9 -3.19 21.63 -16.64
C PRO A 9 -4.19 21.12 -15.59
N ASP A 10 -5.46 20.90 -15.94
CA ASP A 10 -6.52 20.47 -15.02
C ASP A 10 -6.70 18.94 -14.99
N ARG A 11 -5.79 18.17 -15.62
CA ARG A 11 -5.84 16.70 -15.69
C ARG A 11 -4.51 16.05 -15.27
N GLY A 12 -4.59 14.75 -14.97
CA GLY A 12 -3.44 13.93 -14.58
C GLY A 12 -3.37 13.72 -13.06
N ILE A 13 -2.18 13.91 -12.48
CA ILE A 13 -1.96 13.75 -11.04
C ILE A 13 -2.35 15.06 -10.34
N LEU A 14 -3.55 15.10 -9.76
CA LEU A 14 -4.08 16.28 -9.06
C LEU A 14 -3.54 16.43 -7.63
N GLY A 15 -3.12 15.32 -7.01
CA GLY A 15 -2.55 15.30 -5.67
C GLY A 15 -1.81 13.99 -5.43
N ALA A 16 -0.72 14.07 -4.67
CA ALA A 16 0.10 12.93 -4.30
C ALA A 16 0.61 13.11 -2.86
N SER A 17 0.70 11.99 -2.15
CA SER A 17 1.35 11.91 -0.83
C SER A 17 2.14 10.60 -0.78
N VAL A 18 3.36 10.68 -0.25
CA VAL A 18 4.27 9.56 -0.06
C VAL A 18 4.87 9.71 1.32
N ASP A 19 4.80 8.66 2.12
CA ASP A 19 5.30 8.66 3.50
C ASP A 19 6.04 7.36 3.81
N SER A 20 6.89 7.40 4.85
CA SER A 20 7.66 6.26 5.33
C SER A 20 7.86 6.32 6.84
N ASP A 21 7.58 5.22 7.53
CA ASP A 21 7.86 5.06 8.96
C ASP A 21 8.81 3.88 9.19
N GLY A 22 10.08 4.19 9.43
CA GLY A 22 11.12 3.19 9.68
C GLY A 22 11.12 2.63 11.10
N SER A 23 10.31 3.16 12.03
CA SER A 23 10.32 2.75 13.43
C SER A 23 9.86 1.30 13.66
N ARG A 24 9.27 0.68 12.63
CA ARG A 24 8.75 -0.69 12.61
C ARG A 24 9.35 -1.55 11.49
N TYR A 25 10.57 -1.22 11.06
CA TYR A 25 11.28 -1.94 9.99
C TYR A 25 11.35 -3.47 10.21
N GLY A 26 11.35 -3.92 11.46
CA GLY A 26 11.38 -5.34 11.85
C GLY A 26 10.10 -6.15 11.61
N LEU A 27 8.99 -5.50 11.21
CA LEU A 27 7.69 -6.19 11.10
C LEU A 27 7.60 -7.13 9.90
N ILE A 28 8.19 -6.77 8.77
CA ILE A 28 8.22 -7.57 7.54
C ILE A 28 9.64 -7.54 7.00
N GLN A 29 10.33 -8.68 6.98
CA GLN A 29 11.73 -8.72 6.58
C GLN A 29 12.09 -10.00 5.85
N ILE A 30 13.19 -9.97 5.10
CA ILE A 30 13.94 -11.16 4.71
C ILE A 30 15.28 -11.07 5.47
N PRO A 31 15.49 -11.90 6.52
CA PRO A 31 16.64 -11.75 7.41
C PRO A 31 18.03 -11.87 6.75
N ALA A 32 18.15 -12.70 5.72
CA ALA A 32 19.42 -13.01 5.08
C ALA A 32 19.38 -12.91 3.55
N GLY A 33 20.55 -12.71 2.94
CA GLY A 33 20.75 -12.52 1.49
C GLY A 33 21.08 -11.07 1.09
N GLY A 34 20.90 -10.11 2.01
CA GLY A 34 21.37 -8.74 1.87
C GLY A 34 22.79 -8.53 2.40
N SER A 35 23.27 -7.28 2.42
CA SER A 35 24.63 -6.93 2.88
C SER A 35 24.83 -7.13 4.40
N ASN A 36 23.79 -6.99 5.21
CA ASN A 36 23.87 -7.20 6.66
C ASN A 36 24.07 -8.67 7.04
N THR A 37 23.62 -9.59 6.19
CA THR A 37 23.83 -11.04 6.35
C THR A 37 23.94 -11.67 4.97
N PRO A 38 25.16 -11.66 4.36
CA PRO A 38 25.39 -12.19 3.03
C PRO A 38 25.14 -13.70 2.93
N PHE A 39 24.86 -14.17 1.72
CA PHE A 39 24.83 -15.60 1.42
C PHE A 39 26.17 -16.26 1.71
N HIS A 40 26.13 -17.42 2.36
CA HIS A 40 27.27 -18.30 2.61
C HIS A 40 26.80 -19.75 2.69
N ALA A 41 27.73 -20.70 2.63
CA ALA A 41 27.42 -22.13 2.47
C ALA A 41 26.56 -22.72 3.61
N ASP A 42 26.74 -22.22 4.83
CA ASP A 42 26.07 -22.73 6.03
C ASP A 42 24.79 -21.96 6.40
N LEU A 43 24.33 -21.04 5.52
CA LEU A 43 23.13 -20.23 5.78
C LEU A 43 21.86 -21.10 5.77
N ASP A 44 21.00 -20.93 6.78
CA ASP A 44 19.66 -21.50 6.75
C ASP A 44 18.79 -20.80 5.69
N LEU A 45 18.39 -21.55 4.66
CA LEU A 45 17.53 -21.04 3.58
C LEU A 45 16.16 -20.55 4.07
N ALA A 46 15.71 -20.91 5.27
CA ALA A 46 14.51 -20.31 5.85
C ALA A 46 14.71 -18.80 6.13
N GLN A 47 15.93 -18.35 6.43
CA GLN A 47 16.27 -16.95 6.67
C GLN A 47 16.26 -16.10 5.39
N THR A 48 16.17 -16.72 4.21
CA THR A 48 16.05 -16.02 2.92
C THR A 48 14.60 -15.93 2.45
N ARG A 49 13.64 -16.23 3.32
CA ARG A 49 12.20 -16.09 3.08
C ARG A 49 11.65 -14.91 3.86
N MET A 50 10.53 -14.37 3.40
CA MET A 50 9.81 -13.31 4.11
C MET A 50 9.36 -13.83 5.49
N THR A 51 9.58 -13.04 6.53
CA THR A 51 9.04 -13.23 7.86
C THR A 51 8.14 -12.06 8.22
N ILE A 52 7.06 -12.36 8.94
CA ILE A 52 6.17 -11.35 9.55
C ILE A 52 6.13 -11.64 11.04
N THR A 53 6.59 -10.70 11.86
CA THR A 53 6.74 -10.90 13.31
C THR A 53 5.45 -10.62 14.08
N ASP A 54 4.68 -9.61 13.66
CA ASP A 54 3.33 -9.34 14.16
C ASP A 54 2.40 -8.88 13.02
N GLY A 55 1.55 -9.80 12.55
CA GLY A 55 0.59 -9.52 11.48
C GLY A 55 -0.51 -8.54 11.87
N ARG A 56 -0.84 -8.40 13.17
CA ARG A 56 -1.83 -7.43 13.64
C ARG A 56 -1.24 -6.03 13.64
N GLU A 57 0.00 -5.88 14.06
CA GLU A 57 0.69 -4.58 14.00
C GLU A 57 0.88 -4.13 12.55
N VAL A 58 1.29 -5.05 11.66
CA VAL A 58 1.33 -4.79 10.21
C VAL A 58 -0.02 -4.32 9.68
N PHE A 59 -1.10 -5.02 10.02
CA PHE A 59 -2.46 -4.64 9.60
C PHE A 59 -2.82 -3.21 10.05
N SER A 60 -2.66 -2.92 11.34
CA SER A 60 -3.03 -1.63 11.92
C SER A 60 -2.22 -0.50 11.30
N LYS A 61 -0.90 -0.68 11.16
CA LYS A 61 -0.02 0.35 10.60
C LYS A 61 -0.27 0.57 9.11
N ALA A 62 -0.53 -0.49 8.35
CA ALA A 62 -0.88 -0.38 6.94
C ALA A 62 -2.19 0.42 6.74
N VAL A 63 -3.24 0.12 7.52
CA VAL A 63 -4.51 0.86 7.46
C VAL A 63 -4.31 2.33 7.85
N GLU A 64 -3.54 2.60 8.92
CA GLU A 64 -3.21 3.95 9.38
C GLU A 64 -2.51 4.76 8.28
N MET A 65 -1.39 4.26 7.74
CA MET A 65 -0.58 4.98 6.75
C MET A 65 -1.34 5.17 5.43
N MET A 66 -2.03 4.14 4.93
CA MET A 66 -2.83 4.29 3.71
C MET A 66 -3.98 5.28 3.89
N THR A 67 -4.61 5.33 5.07
CA THR A 67 -5.64 6.32 5.38
C THR A 67 -5.05 7.73 5.40
N ALA A 68 -3.92 7.93 6.07
CA ALA A 68 -3.24 9.22 6.17
C ALA A 68 -2.80 9.75 4.79
N CYS A 69 -2.02 8.97 4.03
CA CYS A 69 -1.57 9.36 2.70
C CYS A 69 -2.74 9.64 1.74
N SER A 70 -3.82 8.86 1.82
CA SER A 70 -5.00 9.10 0.99
C SER A 70 -5.70 10.43 1.34
N ARG A 71 -5.77 10.79 2.63
CA ARG A 71 -6.32 12.09 3.06
C ARG A 71 -5.45 13.25 2.60
N ASP A 72 -4.13 13.11 2.68
CA ASP A 72 -3.19 14.14 2.23
C ASP A 72 -3.25 14.33 0.72
N ALA A 73 -3.30 13.24 -0.06
CA ALA A 73 -3.44 13.30 -1.51
C ALA A 73 -4.77 13.94 -1.94
N LEU A 74 -5.88 13.61 -1.28
CA LEU A 74 -7.18 14.24 -1.51
C LEU A 74 -7.16 15.74 -1.16
N THR A 75 -6.50 16.10 -0.07
CA THR A 75 -6.34 17.51 0.36
C THR A 75 -5.51 18.30 -0.64
N ALA A 76 -4.39 17.74 -1.11
CA ALA A 76 -3.56 18.34 -2.16
C ALA A 76 -4.35 18.54 -3.47
N ALA A 77 -5.20 17.57 -3.83
CA ALA A 77 -6.08 17.64 -4.99
C ALA A 77 -7.32 18.53 -4.78
N ARG A 78 -7.58 19.01 -3.56
CA ARG A 78 -8.80 19.73 -3.17
C ARG A 78 -10.08 18.96 -3.47
N LEU A 79 -10.03 17.63 -3.34
CA LEU A 79 -11.15 16.72 -3.57
C LEU A 79 -11.62 16.12 -2.26
N ARG A 80 -12.89 15.72 -2.23
CA ARG A 80 -13.47 14.93 -1.16
C ARG A 80 -13.52 13.46 -1.58
N PRO A 81 -13.56 12.52 -0.64
CA PRO A 81 -13.73 11.10 -0.93
C PRO A 81 -14.94 10.78 -1.83
N GLN A 82 -16.02 11.57 -1.74
CA GLN A 82 -17.24 11.40 -2.53
C GLN A 82 -17.09 11.87 -3.99
N ASP A 83 -16.03 12.61 -4.30
CA ASP A 83 -15.73 13.07 -5.66
C ASP A 83 -14.95 12.00 -6.45
N LEU A 84 -14.60 10.85 -5.83
CA LEU A 84 -13.89 9.74 -6.47
C LEU A 84 -14.86 8.77 -7.15
N ASP A 85 -14.70 8.57 -8.46
CA ASP A 85 -15.43 7.50 -9.18
C ASP A 85 -14.95 6.11 -8.78
N ARG A 86 -13.63 5.96 -8.58
CA ARG A 86 -12.97 4.70 -8.25
C ARG A 86 -11.88 4.91 -7.22
N PHE A 87 -11.77 3.97 -6.27
CA PHE A 87 -10.70 3.86 -5.32
C PHE A 87 -9.95 2.55 -5.57
N VAL A 88 -8.65 2.64 -5.90
CA VAL A 88 -7.80 1.49 -6.25
C VAL A 88 -6.68 1.35 -5.21
N PRO A 89 -6.97 0.74 -4.04
CA PRO A 89 -5.98 0.52 -3.00
C PRO A 89 -5.10 -0.70 -3.31
N HIS A 90 -3.92 -0.77 -2.66
CA HIS A 90 -3.13 -2.00 -2.65
C HIS A 90 -3.95 -3.19 -2.12
N GLN A 91 -3.88 -4.31 -2.83
CA GLN A 91 -4.66 -5.51 -2.56
C GLN A 91 -3.90 -6.47 -1.61
N ALA A 92 -3.67 -6.04 -0.37
CA ALA A 92 -3.01 -6.88 0.64
C ALA A 92 -3.91 -8.01 1.17
N ASN A 93 -5.11 -7.62 1.62
CA ASN A 93 -6.23 -8.48 1.99
C ASN A 93 -7.51 -7.62 2.00
N ALA A 94 -8.69 -8.24 1.87
CA ALA A 94 -9.95 -7.49 1.82
C ALA A 94 -10.21 -6.61 3.05
N ARG A 95 -9.85 -7.11 4.23
CA ARG A 95 -10.06 -6.40 5.49
C ARG A 95 -9.29 -5.07 5.55
N ILE A 96 -8.11 -4.99 4.94
CA ILE A 96 -7.29 -3.78 4.90
C ILE A 96 -7.96 -2.73 4.01
N PHE A 97 -8.23 -3.03 2.74
CA PHE A 97 -8.78 -2.02 1.84
C PHE A 97 -10.21 -1.62 2.22
N ASP A 98 -11.00 -2.52 2.79
CA ASP A 98 -12.33 -2.19 3.31
C ASP A 98 -12.22 -1.26 4.54
N ALA A 99 -11.22 -1.46 5.40
CA ALA A 99 -10.99 -0.58 6.55
C ALA A 99 -10.55 0.83 6.11
N VAL A 100 -9.63 0.92 5.14
CA VAL A 100 -9.21 2.21 4.57
C VAL A 100 -10.40 2.92 3.91
N GLY A 101 -11.19 2.20 3.09
CA GLY A 101 -12.39 2.76 2.46
C GLY A 101 -13.39 3.32 3.48
N ARG A 102 -13.66 2.56 4.56
CA ARG A 102 -14.51 3.04 5.67
C ARG A 102 -13.94 4.26 6.37
N ASN A 103 -12.64 4.27 6.68
CA ASN A 103 -11.99 5.40 7.35
C ASN A 103 -12.02 6.69 6.51
N LEU A 104 -12.02 6.56 5.18
CA LEU A 104 -12.11 7.67 4.24
C LEU A 104 -13.57 8.06 3.92
N GLY A 105 -14.55 7.21 4.24
CA GLY A 105 -15.95 7.42 3.85
C GLY A 105 -16.20 7.20 2.35
N ILE A 106 -15.43 6.31 1.73
CA ILE A 106 -15.59 5.89 0.33
C ILE A 106 -16.66 4.81 0.27
N ALA A 107 -17.57 4.92 -0.70
CA ALA A 107 -18.62 3.92 -0.90
C ALA A 107 -18.05 2.59 -1.41
N ASP A 108 -18.58 1.47 -0.93
CA ASP A 108 -18.04 0.13 -1.25
C ASP A 108 -17.99 -0.16 -2.75
N HIS A 109 -18.99 0.30 -3.50
CA HIS A 109 -19.06 0.13 -4.95
C HIS A 109 -17.99 0.89 -5.73
N SER A 110 -17.38 1.92 -5.14
CA SER A 110 -16.25 2.65 -5.72
C SER A 110 -14.93 1.93 -5.47
N ILE A 111 -14.86 0.98 -4.54
CA ILE A 111 -13.64 0.24 -4.23
C ILE A 111 -13.43 -0.84 -5.28
N VAL A 112 -12.30 -0.78 -5.98
CA VAL A 112 -11.88 -1.83 -6.90
C VAL A 112 -11.30 -3.00 -6.10
N LYS A 113 -11.90 -4.18 -6.28
CA LYS A 113 -11.55 -5.42 -5.58
C LYS A 113 -11.13 -6.45 -6.62
N THR A 114 -9.85 -6.83 -6.61
CA THR A 114 -9.26 -7.80 -7.55
C THR A 114 -8.53 -8.93 -6.81
N ILE A 115 -8.52 -8.88 -5.49
CA ILE A 115 -7.77 -9.81 -4.65
C ILE A 115 -8.30 -11.24 -4.71
N ALA A 116 -9.59 -11.44 -5.01
CA ALA A 116 -10.17 -12.77 -5.12
C ALA A 116 -9.68 -13.49 -6.38
N GLU A 117 -9.41 -12.73 -7.45
CA GLU A 117 -8.97 -13.23 -8.73
C GLU A 117 -7.45 -13.37 -8.81
N TYR A 118 -6.69 -12.44 -8.24
CA TYR A 118 -5.23 -12.38 -8.43
C TYR A 118 -4.41 -12.53 -7.14
N GLY A 119 -5.03 -12.51 -5.96
CA GLY A 119 -4.32 -12.53 -4.69
C GLY A 119 -3.50 -11.26 -4.43
N ASN A 120 -2.50 -11.37 -3.54
CA ASN A 120 -1.57 -10.29 -3.23
C ASN A 120 -0.27 -10.48 -4.02
N SER A 121 -0.09 -9.65 -5.04
CA SER A 121 1.08 -9.57 -5.92
C SER A 121 2.08 -8.48 -5.52
N SER A 122 2.03 -8.02 -4.27
CA SER A 122 2.80 -6.89 -3.75
C SER A 122 2.52 -5.60 -4.54
N ALA A 123 3.45 -5.13 -5.37
CA ALA A 123 3.33 -3.83 -6.07
C ALA A 123 2.67 -3.92 -7.45
N ALA A 124 2.45 -5.14 -7.98
CA ALA A 124 1.91 -5.36 -9.32
C ALA A 124 0.38 -5.33 -9.36
#